data_AF-A0A0M9VHX7-F1
#
_entry.id   AF-A0A0M9VHX7-F1
#
_cell.length_a   1.000
_cell.length_b   1.000
_cell.length_c   1.000
_cell.angle_alpha   90.00
_cell.angle_beta   90.00
_cell.angle_gamma   90.00
#
_symmetry.space_group_name_H-M   'P 1'
#
loop_
_entity.id
_entity.type
_entity.pdbx_description
1 polymer ?
#
loop_
_entity_poly.entity_id
_entity_poly.type
_entity_poly.pdbx_seq_one_letter_code
_entity_poly.pdbx_strand_id
1 'polypeptide(L)'
;MGKYGGYIVLVFLIGVVLFATLRKDTYRKEIAEHKGTTICKFTYCYHANKSSQARVRYYIDGVKFKNGYDDCPDNYRDKLKHFYVMYYSTLDPNKITVDFTKEITDTTAILNAGFSVEELGSDAIEKGEE
;
A
#
# COMPACT_ATOMS: atom_id res chain seq x y z
N MET A 1 -33.46 -26.51 20.03
CA MET A 1 -32.29 -25.90 19.35
C MET A 1 -31.23 -25.63 20.40
N GLY A 2 -30.16 -26.42 20.39
CA GLY A 2 -29.33 -26.70 21.57
C GLY A 2 -28.36 -25.59 21.97
N LYS A 3 -28.17 -25.44 23.29
CA LYS A 3 -27.23 -24.53 23.96
C LYS A 3 -25.78 -24.59 23.44
N TYR A 4 -25.42 -25.66 22.73
CA TYR A 4 -24.10 -25.87 22.13
C TYR A 4 -23.87 -25.12 20.82
N GLY A 5 -24.93 -24.68 20.13
CA GLY A 5 -24.79 -23.91 18.88
C GLY A 5 -24.12 -22.55 19.09
N GLY A 6 -24.36 -21.90 20.24
CA GLY A 6 -23.73 -20.61 20.58
C GLY A 6 -22.23 -20.74 20.85
N TYR A 7 -21.80 -21.82 21.52
CA TYR A 7 -20.38 -22.06 21.83
C TYR A 7 -19.55 -22.34 20.58
N ILE A 8 -20.09 -23.09 19.61
CA ILE A 8 -19.40 -23.38 18.35
C ILE A 8 -19.18 -22.08 17.55
N VAL A 9 -20.19 -21.19 17.50
CA VAL A 9 -20.07 -19.88 16.84
C VAL A 9 -19.04 -19.00 17.55
N LEU A 10 -19.01 -19.01 18.89
CA LEU A 10 -18.05 -18.23 19.66
C LEU A 10 -16.60 -18.67 19.40
N VAL A 11 -16.33 -19.98 19.43
CA VAL A 11 -14.99 -20.53 19.14
C VAL A 11 -14.57 -20.22 17.71
N PHE A 12 -15.50 -20.30 16.75
CA PHE A 12 -15.25 -19.94 15.36
C PHE A 12 -14.89 -18.45 15.21
N LEU A 13 -15.63 -17.55 15.85
CA LEU A 13 -15.33 -16.11 15.82
C LEU A 13 -13.96 -15.79 16.45
N ILE A 14 -13.62 -16.42 17.57
CA ILE A 14 -12.29 -16.25 18.20
C ILE A 14 -11.19 -16.76 17.26
N GLY A 15 -11.40 -17.91 16.62
CA GLY A 15 -10.47 -18.46 15.63
C GLY A 15 -10.23 -17.53 14.43
N VAL A 16 -11.30 -16.93 13.90
CA VAL A 16 -11.22 -15.97 12.78
C VAL A 16 -10.43 -14.72 13.18
N VAL A 17 -10.67 -14.17 14.37
CA VAL A 17 -9.96 -12.99 14.87
C VAL A 17 -8.47 -13.29 15.07
N LEU A 18 -8.12 -14.40 15.72
CA LEU A 18 -6.73 -14.82 15.93
C LEU A 18 -6.01 -15.08 14.60
N PHE A 19 -6.68 -15.71 13.64
CA PHE A 19 -6.10 -15.96 12.31
C PHE A 19 -5.80 -14.64 11.56
N ALA A 20 -6.71 -13.66 11.65
CA ALA A 20 -6.52 -12.36 11.01
C ALA A 20 -5.35 -11.57 11.61
N THR A 21 -5.18 -11.58 12.94
CA THR A 21 -4.08 -10.86 13.61
C THR A 21 -2.72 -11.48 13.28
N LEU A 22 -2.60 -12.81 13.31
CA LEU A 22 -1.35 -13.51 13.01
C LEU A 22 -0.86 -13.22 11.58
N ARG A 23 -1.77 -13.15 10.59
CA ARG A 23 -1.40 -12.81 9.21
C ARG A 23 -0.82 -11.40 9.07
N LYS A 24 -1.41 -10.42 9.76
CA LYS A 24 -0.96 -9.02 9.70
C LYS A 24 0.44 -8.87 10.32
N ASP A 25 0.71 -9.61 11.40
CA ASP A 25 2.02 -9.61 12.04
C ASP A 25 3.10 -10.22 11.16
N THR A 26 2.81 -11.33 10.47
CA THR A 26 3.78 -11.94 9.53
C THR A 26 4.11 -11.01 8.38
N TYR A 27 3.13 -10.29 7.83
CA TYR A 27 3.35 -9.31 6.76
C TYR A 27 4.28 -8.17 7.20
N ARG A 28 4.02 -7.59 8.38
CA ARG A 28 4.84 -6.51 8.93
C ARG A 28 6.24 -6.96 9.32
N LYS A 29 6.36 -8.17 9.89
CA LYS A 29 7.66 -8.79 10.22
C LYS A 29 8.49 -9.01 8.97
N GLU A 30 7.88 -9.50 7.89
CA GLU A 30 8.62 -9.74 6.65
C GLU A 30 9.18 -8.44 6.05
N ILE A 31 8.40 -7.36 6.01
CA ILE A 31 8.92 -6.04 5.57
C ILE A 31 10.00 -5.52 6.52
N ALA A 32 9.93 -5.83 7.82
CA ALA A 32 10.94 -5.40 8.78
C ALA A 32 12.26 -6.20 8.64
N GLU A 33 12.18 -7.50 8.42
CA GLU A 33 13.33 -8.42 8.31
C GLU A 33 13.98 -8.36 6.92
N HIS A 34 13.19 -8.20 5.87
CA HIS A 34 13.61 -8.17 4.46
C HIS A 34 13.33 -6.81 3.82
N LYS A 35 13.75 -5.74 4.52
CA LYS A 35 13.38 -4.37 4.16
C LYS A 35 14.12 -3.84 2.93
N GLY A 36 13.39 -3.62 1.85
CA GLY A 36 13.75 -2.73 0.75
C GLY A 36 13.20 -1.32 0.98
N THR A 37 13.88 -0.30 0.44
CA THR A 37 13.40 1.10 0.47
C THR A 37 13.45 1.68 -0.94
N THR A 38 12.38 2.35 -1.34
CA THR A 38 12.28 3.06 -2.62
C THR A 38 11.34 4.27 -2.49
N ILE A 39 11.10 4.94 -3.60
CA ILE A 39 10.14 6.04 -3.72
C ILE A 39 8.92 5.51 -4.48
N CYS A 40 7.73 5.87 -4.00
CA CYS A 40 6.49 5.61 -4.71
C CYS A 40 5.78 6.93 -5.07
N LYS A 41 4.99 6.91 -6.14
CA LYS A 41 4.06 7.96 -6.52
C LYS A 41 2.66 7.56 -6.08
N PHE A 42 1.99 8.41 -5.30
CA PHE A 42 0.58 8.21 -4.97
C PHE A 42 -0.28 8.61 -6.17
N THR A 43 -1.02 7.68 -6.77
CA THR A 43 -1.73 7.95 -8.03
C THR A 43 -3.17 8.35 -7.82
N TYR A 44 -3.94 7.52 -7.11
CA TYR A 44 -5.33 7.80 -6.81
C TYR A 44 -5.78 7.09 -5.53
N CYS A 45 -6.83 7.63 -4.92
CA CYS A 45 -7.56 6.98 -3.86
C CYS A 45 -8.77 6.26 -4.45
N TYR A 46 -8.81 4.93 -4.34
CA TYR A 46 -9.96 4.13 -4.71
C TYR A 46 -10.96 4.08 -3.55
N HIS A 47 -12.24 4.30 -3.82
CA HIS A 47 -13.29 4.25 -2.81
C HIS A 47 -14.28 3.13 -3.16
N ALA A 48 -14.45 2.17 -2.26
CA ALA A 48 -15.46 1.12 -2.36
C ALA A 48 -16.31 1.10 -1.10
N ASN A 49 -17.56 1.57 -1.20
CA ASN A 49 -18.59 1.61 -0.14
C ASN A 49 -18.11 2.02 1.26
N LYS A 50 -17.47 1.13 2.01
CA LYS A 50 -17.02 1.31 3.40
C LYS A 50 -15.51 1.26 3.59
N SER A 51 -14.74 1.16 2.50
CA SER A 51 -13.28 1.08 2.51
C SER A 51 -12.70 1.98 1.45
N SER A 52 -11.52 2.53 1.73
CA SER A 52 -10.72 3.23 0.75
C SER A 52 -9.44 2.45 0.50
N GLN A 53 -8.78 2.69 -0.62
CA GLN A 53 -7.47 2.12 -0.88
C GLN A 53 -6.56 3.09 -1.60
N ALA A 54 -5.39 3.39 -1.03
CA ALA A 54 -4.40 4.19 -1.71
C ALA A 54 -3.75 3.37 -2.82
N ARG A 55 -3.75 3.88 -4.06
CA ARG A 55 -3.05 3.25 -5.18
C ARG A 55 -1.73 3.96 -5.42
N VAL A 56 -0.66 3.18 -5.46
CA VAL A 56 0.70 3.70 -5.62
C VAL A 56 1.40 3.01 -6.78
N ARG A 57 2.40 3.71 -7.32
CA ARG A 57 3.33 3.20 -8.33
C ARG A 57 4.74 3.36 -7.88
N TYR A 58 5.59 2.42 -8.24
CA TYR A 58 6.99 2.42 -7.88
C TYR A 58 7.77 1.55 -8.85
N TYR A 59 9.09 1.68 -8.81
CA TYR A 59 10.00 0.85 -9.56
C TYR A 59 10.97 0.15 -8.62
N ILE A 60 11.28 -1.10 -8.94
CA ILE A 60 12.32 -1.90 -8.29
C ILE A 60 13.12 -2.54 -9.42
N ASP A 61 14.43 -2.30 -9.44
CA ASP A 61 15.35 -2.79 -10.47
C ASP A 61 14.88 -2.49 -11.91
N GLY A 62 14.27 -1.31 -12.10
CA GLY A 62 13.72 -0.86 -13.39
C GLY A 62 12.37 -1.47 -13.77
N VAL A 63 11.84 -2.40 -12.98
CA VAL A 63 10.51 -3.00 -13.20
C VAL A 63 9.44 -2.14 -12.54
N LYS A 64 8.39 -1.80 -13.28
CA LYS A 64 7.26 -1.00 -12.81
C LYS A 64 6.24 -1.86 -12.07
N PHE A 65 5.83 -1.40 -10.88
CA PHE A 65 4.77 -2.01 -10.09
C PHE A 65 3.63 -1.02 -9.86
N LYS A 66 2.41 -1.56 -9.75
CA LYS A 66 1.20 -0.84 -9.33
C LYS A 66 0.52 -1.65 -8.25
N ASN A 67 0.29 -1.05 -7.09
CA ASN A 67 -0.28 -1.78 -5.98
C ASN A 67 -1.21 -0.93 -5.11
N GLY A 68 -2.06 -1.60 -4.34
CA GLY A 68 -2.90 -0.97 -3.32
C GLY A 68 -2.25 -1.05 -1.95
N TYR A 69 -2.30 0.03 -1.18
CA TYR A 69 -1.78 0.09 0.18
C TYR A 69 -2.77 0.79 1.12
N ASP A 70 -3.21 0.05 2.14
CA ASP A 70 -4.08 0.47 3.25
C ASP A 70 -5.22 1.43 2.86
N ASP A 71 -5.88 2.04 3.83
CA ASP A 71 -6.80 3.14 3.58
C ASP A 71 -6.08 4.38 3.01
N CYS A 72 -6.83 5.22 2.31
CA CYS A 72 -6.30 6.47 1.82
C CYS A 72 -5.95 7.41 2.99
N PRO A 73 -4.84 8.15 2.89
CA PRO A 73 -4.48 9.10 3.92
C PRO A 73 -5.51 10.23 4.02
N ASP A 74 -5.60 10.85 5.20
CA ASP A 74 -6.36 12.09 5.35
C ASP A 74 -5.85 13.14 4.35
N ASN A 75 -6.79 13.96 3.85
CA ASN A 75 -6.53 14.95 2.80
C ASN A 75 -5.87 14.35 1.55
N TYR A 76 -6.26 13.11 1.18
CA TYR A 76 -5.68 12.39 0.06
C TYR A 76 -5.59 13.22 -1.24
N ARG A 77 -6.55 14.13 -1.46
CA ARG A 77 -6.61 14.99 -2.66
C ARG A 77 -5.36 15.85 -2.82
N ASP A 78 -4.86 16.41 -1.73
CA ASP A 78 -3.66 17.26 -1.71
C ASP A 78 -2.38 16.43 -1.80
N LYS A 79 -2.49 15.12 -1.54
CA LYS A 79 -1.39 14.16 -1.59
C LYS A 79 -1.27 13.47 -2.95
N LEU A 80 -2.27 13.60 -3.82
CA LEU A 80 -2.31 12.93 -5.13
C LEU A 80 -1.15 13.39 -6.01
N LYS A 81 -0.54 12.45 -6.72
CA LYS A 81 0.60 12.63 -7.64
C LYS A 81 1.92 13.03 -6.96
N HIS A 82 1.93 13.21 -5.65
CA HIS A 82 3.15 13.42 -4.88
C HIS A 82 3.92 12.10 -4.67
N PHE A 83 5.20 12.24 -4.34
CA PHE A 83 6.12 11.12 -4.12
C PHE A 83 6.40 10.94 -2.64
N TYR A 84 6.49 9.69 -2.20
CA TYR A 84 6.64 9.34 -0.79
C TYR A 84 7.62 8.20 -0.59
N VAL A 85 8.21 8.14 0.61
CA VAL A 85 9.01 6.99 1.03
C VAL A 85 8.13 5.74 1.08
N MET A 86 8.61 4.67 0.45
CA MET A 86 7.99 3.36 0.50
C MET A 86 8.99 2.30 0.94
N TYR A 87 8.53 1.41 1.80
CA TYR A 87 9.22 0.20 2.19
C TYR A 87 8.57 -1.01 1.55
N TYR A 88 9.36 -1.99 1.12
CA TYR A 88 8.84 -3.22 0.53
C TYR A 88 9.59 -4.45 1.06
N SER A 89 9.02 -5.64 0.91
CA SER A 89 9.73 -6.89 1.16
C SER A 89 10.60 -7.26 -0.04
N THR A 90 11.90 -7.49 0.15
CA THR A 90 12.77 -7.98 -0.92
C THR A 90 12.45 -9.42 -1.33
N LEU A 91 11.68 -10.16 -0.52
CA LEU A 91 11.16 -11.49 -0.86
C LEU A 91 9.90 -11.43 -1.73
N ASP A 92 9.04 -10.44 -1.47
CA ASP A 92 7.82 -10.19 -2.24
C ASP A 92 7.61 -8.68 -2.43
N PRO A 93 7.99 -8.14 -3.62
CA PRO A 93 7.87 -6.72 -3.95
C PRO A 93 6.45 -6.16 -3.90
N ASN A 94 5.42 -7.02 -3.81
CA ASN A 94 4.03 -6.59 -3.65
C ASN A 94 3.66 -6.32 -2.19
N LYS A 95 4.50 -6.72 -1.23
CA LYS A 95 4.31 -6.37 0.17
C LYS A 95 4.97 -5.02 0.43
N ILE A 96 4.14 -4.00 0.66
CA ILE A 96 4.58 -2.61 0.74
C ILE A 96 4.04 -1.91 1.98
N THR A 97 4.72 -0.83 2.36
CA THR A 97 4.31 0.11 3.40
C THR A 97 4.71 1.51 2.96
N VAL A 98 3.75 2.42 2.91
CA VAL A 98 3.96 3.80 2.43
C VAL A 98 3.92 4.76 3.60
N ASP A 99 4.90 5.65 3.69
CA ASP A 99 4.96 6.72 4.69
C ASP A 99 4.50 8.05 4.07
N PHE A 100 3.18 8.30 4.12
CA PHE A 100 2.57 9.52 3.59
C PHE A 100 2.93 10.81 4.37
N THR A 101 3.74 10.70 5.43
CA THR A 101 4.28 11.86 6.17
C THR A 101 5.64 12.29 5.64
N LYS A 102 6.34 11.41 4.89
CA LYS A 102 7.65 11.67 4.30
C LYS A 102 7.54 11.84 2.79
N GLU A 103 7.14 13.05 2.40
CA GLU A 103 7.12 13.45 1.01
C GLU A 103 8.56 13.63 0.48
N ILE A 104 8.78 13.22 -0.78
CA ILE A 104 10.04 13.41 -1.50
C ILE A 104 9.79 14.38 -2.64
N THR A 105 10.50 15.51 -2.61
CA THR A 105 10.46 16.54 -3.67
C THR A 105 11.76 16.62 -4.46
N ASP A 106 12.81 15.91 -4.01
CA ASP A 106 14.09 15.85 -4.70
C ASP A 106 13.94 15.09 -6.03
N THR A 107 14.00 15.86 -7.12
CA THR A 107 13.89 15.36 -8.48
C THR A 107 14.96 14.32 -8.80
N THR A 108 16.19 14.50 -8.34
CA THR A 108 17.28 13.55 -8.60
C THR A 108 17.01 12.23 -7.88
N ALA A 109 16.52 12.28 -6.65
CA ALA A 109 16.12 11.07 -5.92
C ALA A 109 14.98 10.32 -6.64
N ILE A 110 13.97 11.04 -7.14
CA ILE A 110 12.83 10.45 -7.86
C ILE A 110 13.27 9.81 -9.18
N LEU A 111 14.13 10.48 -9.96
CA LEU A 111 14.67 9.93 -11.21
C LEU A 111 15.54 8.69 -10.95
N ASN A 112 16.38 8.73 -9.91
CA ASN A 112 17.19 7.59 -9.49
C ASN A 112 16.34 6.40 -9.02
N ALA A 113 15.13 6.65 -8.50
CA ALA A 113 14.17 5.61 -8.15
C ALA A 113 13.46 5.01 -9.37
N GLY A 114 13.77 5.44 -10.60
CA GLY A 114 13.29 4.84 -11.85
C GLY A 114 12.14 5.58 -12.52
N PHE A 115 11.69 6.71 -11.97
CA PHE A 115 10.69 7.55 -12.61
C PHE A 115 11.31 8.38 -13.74
N SER A 116 10.50 8.71 -14.74
CA SER A 116 10.92 9.58 -15.85
C SER A 116 10.54 11.04 -15.61
N VAL A 117 11.15 11.96 -16.38
CA VAL A 117 10.87 13.40 -16.29
C VAL A 117 9.40 13.70 -16.62
N GLU A 118 8.80 12.93 -17.53
CA GLU A 118 7.39 13.04 -17.87
C GLU A 118 6.49 12.66 -16.69
N GLU A 119 6.88 11.68 -15.87
CA GLU A 119 6.11 11.28 -14.68
C GLU A 119 6.18 12.31 -13.54
N LEU A 120 7.16 13.22 -13.56
CA LEU A 120 7.26 14.34 -12.62
C LEU A 120 6.26 15.45 -12.94
N GLY A 121 6.07 15.75 -14.23
CA GLY A 121 5.23 16.85 -14.70
C GLY A 121 3.83 16.45 -15.19
N SER A 122 3.56 15.16 -15.35
CA SER A 122 2.31 14.70 -15.94
C SER A 122 1.17 14.63 -14.91
N ASP A 123 0.24 15.58 -15.10
CA ASP A 123 -1.13 15.56 -14.62
C ASP A 123 -2.06 14.62 -15.41
N ALA A 124 -1.54 13.83 -16.36
CA ALA A 124 -2.37 13.06 -17.29
C ALA A 124 -3.11 11.92 -16.57
N ILE A 125 -4.36 12.24 -16.22
CA ILE A 125 -5.57 11.44 -16.38
C ILE A 125 -5.27 9.97 -16.66
N GLU A 126 -4.97 9.23 -15.61
CA GLU A 126 -5.23 7.81 -15.64
C GLU A 126 -6.72 7.64 -15.46
N LYS A 127 -7.39 7.47 -16.61
CA LYS A 127 -8.75 6.96 -16.66
C LYS A 127 -8.83 5.76 -15.71
N GLY A 128 -9.66 5.90 -14.69
CA GLY A 128 -10.14 4.77 -13.92
C GLY A 128 -10.66 3.70 -14.87
N GLU A 129 -10.39 2.46 -14.49
CA GLU A 129 -10.88 1.21 -15.08
C GLU A 129 -12.32 1.32 -15.62
N GLU A 130 -12.55 0.64 -16.74
CA GLU A 130 -13.76 -0.20 -16.86
C GLU A 130 -13.46 -1.57 -16.25
#